data_AF-A0A8T4QJI3-F1
#
_entry.id   AF-A0A8T4QJI3-F1
#
_cell.length_a   1.000
_cell.length_b   1.000
_cell.length_c   1.000
_cell.angle_alpha   90.00
_cell.angle_beta   90.00
_cell.angle_gamma   90.00
#
_symmetry.space_group_name_H-M   'P 1'
#
loop_
_entity.id
_entity.type
_entity.pdbx_description
1 polymer ?
#
loop_
_entity_poly.entity_id
_entity_poly.type
_entity_poly.pdbx_seq_one_letter_code
_entity_poly.pdbx_strand_id
1 'polypeptide(L)'
;MTQVQPLRIEEEIMKIAELRSKDEHTNRTIAIKQFLYSGAEEYLLKLCSQGRVSIGKAAEILHKSVYELQESAKQKGIELGISLKEYNEGKKLAEELI
;
A
#
# COMPACT_ATOMS: atom_id res chain seq x y z
N MET A 1 -9.75 20.17 -17.81
CA MET A 1 -10.67 19.36 -18.62
C MET A 1 -10.46 17.90 -18.24
N THR A 2 -11.50 17.21 -17.77
CA THR A 2 -11.40 15.79 -17.40
C THR A 2 -11.57 14.95 -18.67
N GLN A 3 -10.50 14.33 -19.17
CA GLN A 3 -10.61 13.38 -20.28
C GLN A 3 -11.13 12.05 -19.72
N VAL A 4 -12.33 11.65 -20.15
CA VAL A 4 -12.87 10.32 -19.85
C VAL A 4 -12.28 9.35 -20.86
N GLN A 5 -11.25 8.62 -20.44
CA GLN A 5 -10.68 7.55 -21.25
C GLN A 5 -11.22 6.20 -20.76
N PRO A 6 -11.82 5.38 -21.64
CA PRO A 6 -12.29 4.06 -21.25
C PRO A 6 -11.09 3.17 -20.91
N LEU A 7 -11.04 2.68 -19.67
CA LEU A 7 -10.06 1.70 -19.24
C LEU A 7 -10.44 0.33 -19.83
N ARG A 8 -9.61 -0.20 -20.73
CA ARG A 8 -9.78 -1.57 -21.24
C ARG A 8 -9.01 -2.52 -20.32
N ILE A 9 -9.76 -3.39 -19.64
CA ILE A 9 -9.22 -4.50 -18.86
C ILE A 9 -9.53 -5.78 -19.66
N GLU A 10 -8.55 -6.68 -19.74
CA GLU A 10 -8.73 -8.00 -20.37
C GLU A 10 -9.85 -8.79 -19.67
N GLU A 11 -10.66 -9.50 -20.46
CA GLU A 11 -11.79 -10.28 -19.92
C GLU A 11 -11.33 -11.39 -18.97
N GLU A 12 -10.15 -11.95 -19.23
CA GLU A 12 -9.48 -12.92 -18.36
C GLU A 12 -9.27 -12.36 -16.94
N ILE A 13 -8.89 -11.09 -16.82
CA ILE A 13 -8.72 -10.42 -15.52
C ILE A 13 -10.08 -10.14 -14.88
N MET A 14 -11.10 -9.78 -15.67
CA MET A 14 -12.45 -9.58 -15.16
C MET A 14 -13.06 -10.85 -14.56
N LYS A 15 -12.70 -12.04 -15.08
CA LYS A 15 -13.09 -13.33 -14.50
C LYS A 15 -12.55 -13.54 -13.08
N ILE A 16 -11.41 -12.95 -12.73
CA ILE A 16 -10.85 -13.01 -11.37
C ILE A 16 -11.77 -12.26 -10.39
N ALA A 17 -12.28 -11.09 -10.79
CA ALA A 17 -13.27 -10.37 -9.99
C ALA A 17 -14.59 -11.13 -9.84
N GLU A 18 -15.01 -11.86 -10.88
CA GLU A 18 -16.18 -12.72 -10.79
C GLU A 18 -15.96 -13.89 -9.83
N LEU A 19 -14.80 -14.54 -9.90
CA LEU A 19 -14.42 -15.64 -8.99
C LEU A 19 -14.46 -15.18 -7.52
N ARG A 20 -13.78 -14.07 -7.22
CA ARG A 20 -13.81 -13.49 -5.87
C ARG A 20 -15.21 -13.10 -5.43
N SER A 21 -16.03 -12.57 -6.35
CA SER A 21 -17.41 -12.20 -6.02
C SER A 21 -18.26 -13.40 -5.62
N LYS A 22 -18.04 -14.57 -6.24
CA LYS A 22 -18.71 -15.82 -5.88
C LYS A 22 -18.23 -16.35 -4.54
N ASP A 23 -16.91 -16.38 -4.33
CA ASP A 23 -16.32 -16.89 -3.09
C ASP A 23 -16.74 -16.06 -1.86
N GLU A 24 -16.69 -14.73 -1.98
CA GLU A 24 -17.02 -13.79 -0.89
C GLU A 24 -18.51 -13.42 -0.83
N HIS A 25 -19.37 -14.01 -1.68
CA HIS A 25 -20.80 -13.70 -1.76
C HIS A 25 -21.09 -12.19 -1.90
N THR A 26 -20.31 -11.53 -2.74
CA THR A 26 -20.38 -10.09 -3.00
C THR A 26 -20.64 -9.82 -4.49
N ASN A 27 -20.74 -8.56 -4.89
CA ASN A 27 -20.88 -8.22 -6.31
C ASN A 27 -19.53 -7.94 -6.97
N ARG A 28 -19.49 -8.08 -8.30
CA ARG A 28 -18.29 -7.88 -9.12
C ARG A 28 -17.65 -6.50 -8.91
N THR A 29 -18.45 -5.44 -8.77
CA THR A 29 -17.95 -4.08 -8.54
C THR A 29 -17.21 -3.95 -7.22
N ILE A 30 -17.71 -4.58 -6.15
CA ILE A 30 -17.05 -4.61 -4.85
C ILE A 30 -15.73 -5.39 -4.94
N ALA A 31 -15.72 -6.55 -5.59
CA ALA A 31 -14.50 -7.33 -5.81
C ALA A 31 -13.41 -6.52 -6.54
N ILE A 32 -13.79 -5.77 -7.58
CA ILE A 32 -12.87 -4.86 -8.29
C ILE A 32 -12.34 -3.76 -7.36
N LYS A 33 -13.21 -3.14 -6.56
CA LYS A 33 -12.79 -2.11 -5.59
C LYS A 33 -11.83 -2.66 -4.54
N GLN A 34 -12.04 -3.88 -4.07
CA GLN A 34 -11.12 -4.54 -3.13
C GLN A 34 -9.74 -4.76 -3.76
N PHE A 35 -9.67 -5.23 -5.00
CA PHE A 35 -8.40 -5.36 -5.73
C PHE A 35 -7.71 -4.02 -5.92
N LEU A 36 -8.45 -2.99 -6.35
CA LEU A 36 -7.92 -1.65 -6.50
C LEU A 36 -7.37 -1.11 -5.18
N TYR A 37 -8.11 -1.28 -4.09
CA TYR A 37 -7.66 -0.85 -2.76
C TYR A 37 -6.39 -1.59 -2.33
N SER A 38 -6.32 -2.91 -2.53
CA SER A 38 -5.14 -3.70 -2.21
C SER A 38 -3.90 -3.26 -3.00
N GLY A 39 -4.07 -2.98 -4.30
CA GLY A 39 -3.00 -2.46 -5.14
C GLY A 39 -2.59 -1.03 -4.77
N ALA A 40 -3.54 -0.17 -4.42
CA ALA A 40 -3.29 1.19 -3.98
C ALA A 40 -2.52 1.22 -2.64
N GLU A 41 -2.89 0.35 -1.70
CA GLU A 41 -2.18 0.18 -0.43
C GLU A 41 -0.73 -0.26 -0.68
N GLU A 42 -0.52 -1.29 -1.50
CA GLU A 42 0.83 -1.75 -1.83
C GLU A 42 1.68 -0.66 -2.52
N TYR A 43 1.08 0.08 -3.45
CA TYR A 43 1.75 1.19 -4.12
C TYR A 43 2.17 2.28 -3.14
N LEU A 44 1.29 2.68 -2.22
CA LEU A 44 1.61 3.67 -1.19
C LEU A 44 2.71 3.17 -0.24
N LEU A 45 2.66 1.91 0.17
CA LEU A 45 3.72 1.33 1.01
C LEU A 45 5.08 1.34 0.30
N LYS A 46 5.14 1.06 -1.01
CA LYS A 46 6.37 1.20 -1.81
C LYS A 46 6.86 2.65 -1.89
N LEU A 47 5.95 3.63 -2.01
CA LEU A 47 6.36 5.04 -1.95
C LEU A 47 6.89 5.42 -0.56
N CYS A 48 6.32 4.84 0.50
CA CYS A 48 6.82 5.03 1.86
C CYS A 48 8.21 4.43 2.07
N SER A 49 8.47 3.21 1.57
CA SER A 49 9.81 2.61 1.67
C SER A 49 10.87 3.39 0.89
N GLN A 50 10.46 4.09 -0.17
CA GLN A 50 11.33 4.99 -0.95
C GLN A 50 11.47 6.39 -0.34
N GLY A 51 10.84 6.68 0.81
CA GLY A 51 10.83 8.01 1.42
C GLY A 51 10.07 9.08 0.63
N ARG A 52 9.32 8.70 -0.41
CA ARG A 52 8.56 9.62 -1.28
C ARG A 52 7.27 10.11 -0.64
N VAL A 53 6.71 9.34 0.27
CA VAL A 53 5.49 9.66 1.03
C VAL A 53 5.72 9.25 2.48
N SER A 54 5.41 10.12 3.44
CA SER A 54 5.51 9.76 4.85
C SER A 54 4.44 8.72 5.22
N ILE A 55 4.75 7.84 6.17
CA ILE A 55 3.78 6.83 6.62
C ILE A 55 2.50 7.46 7.18
N GLY A 56 2.60 8.62 7.85
CA GLY A 56 1.44 9.37 8.31
C GLY A 56 0.56 9.86 7.15
N LYS A 57 1.17 10.31 6.04
CA LYS A 57 0.39 10.73 4.88
C LYS A 57 -0.29 9.56 4.17
N ALA A 58 0.37 8.42 4.09
CA ALA A 58 -0.24 7.19 3.57
C ALA A 58 -1.41 6.73 4.46
N ALA A 59 -1.28 6.84 5.79
CA ALA A 59 -2.32 6.52 6.76
C ALA A 59 -3.58 7.38 6.55
N GLU A 60 -3.41 8.70 6.37
CA GLU A 60 -4.50 9.61 6.03
C GLU A 60 -5.22 9.22 4.73
N ILE A 61 -4.47 8.92 3.66
CA ILE A 61 -5.04 8.59 2.33
C ILE A 61 -5.84 7.28 2.38
N LEU A 62 -5.34 6.29 3.10
CA LEU A 62 -5.95 4.96 3.19
C LEU A 62 -7.01 4.87 4.29
N HIS A 63 -7.20 5.94 5.08
CA HIS A 63 -8.05 5.98 6.27
C HIS A 63 -7.71 4.85 7.27
N LYS A 64 -6.42 4.59 7.48
CA LYS A 64 -5.88 3.60 8.40
C LYS A 64 -5.02 4.27 9.46
N SER A 65 -4.79 3.61 10.57
CA SER A 65 -3.76 4.02 11.52
C SER A 65 -2.36 3.73 10.97
N VAL A 66 -1.35 4.45 11.47
CA VAL A 66 0.07 4.18 11.16
C VAL A 66 0.46 2.75 11.55
N TYR A 67 -0.07 2.26 12.68
CA TYR A 67 0.17 0.89 13.16
C TYR A 67 -0.35 -0.16 12.16
N GLU A 68 -1.59 0.00 11.68
CA GLU A 68 -2.15 -0.91 10.67
C GLU A 68 -1.32 -0.93 9.38
N LEU A 69 -0.78 0.21 8.96
CA LEU A 69 0.11 0.25 7.78
C LEU A 69 1.47 -0.41 8.02
N GLN A 70 2.03 -0.30 9.23
CA GLN A 70 3.27 -1.00 9.58
C GLN A 70 3.06 -2.52 9.54
N GLU A 71 1.97 -3.02 10.10
CA GLU A 71 1.63 -4.44 10.05
C GLU A 71 1.37 -4.91 8.61
N SER A 72 0.63 -4.14 7.81
CA SER A 72 0.43 -4.42 6.38
C SER A 72 1.75 -4.52 5.62
N ALA A 73 2.69 -3.61 5.88
CA ALA A 73 3.98 -3.62 5.22
C ALA A 73 4.84 -4.80 5.63
N LYS A 74 4.85 -5.16 6.91
CA LYS A 74 5.50 -6.36 7.43
C LYS A 74 4.96 -7.64 6.78
N GLN A 75 3.63 -7.77 6.66
CA GLN A 75 2.99 -8.91 5.99
C GLN A 75 3.35 -8.99 4.49
N LYS A 76 3.57 -7.84 3.85
CA LYS A 76 3.98 -7.73 2.44
C LYS A 76 5.49 -7.76 2.22
N GLY A 77 6.29 -7.89 3.28
CA GLY A 77 7.75 -7.87 3.20
C GLY A 77 8.33 -6.52 2.75
N ILE A 78 7.62 -5.43 3.00
CA ILE A 78 8.05 -4.06 2.67
C ILE A 78 8.63 -3.44 3.94
N GLU A 79 9.93 -3.13 3.92
CA GLU A 79 10.59 -2.41 4.99
C GLU A 79 10.21 -0.91 4.92
N LEU A 80 9.57 -0.40 5.97
CA LEU A 80 9.17 1.00 6.06
C LEU A 80 10.12 1.77 6.97
N GLY A 81 10.60 2.92 6.49
CA GLY A 81 11.48 3.81 7.24
C GLY A 81 12.95 3.50 7.02
N ILE A 82 13.79 4.03 7.93
CA ILE A 82 15.21 3.74 7.96
C ILE A 82 15.43 2.27 8.29
N SER A 83 16.25 1.60 7.50
CA SER A 83 16.72 0.25 7.78
C SER A 83 17.38 0.20 9.15
N LEU A 84 17.40 -0.99 9.75
CA LEU A 84 18.06 -1.24 11.04
C LEU A 84 19.53 -0.77 11.03
N LYS A 85 20.18 -0.81 9.87
CA LYS A 85 21.52 -0.29 9.64
C LYS A 85 21.59 1.23 9.77
N GLU A 86 20.70 1.95 9.08
CA GLU A 86 20.62 3.42 9.10
C GLU A 86 20.21 3.94 10.49
N TYR A 87 19.33 3.22 11.20
CA TYR A 87 19.01 3.53 12.59
C TYR A 87 20.23 3.41 13.52
N ASN A 88 21.00 2.33 13.40
CA ASN A 88 22.22 2.15 14.20
C ASN A 88 23.30 3.17 13.86
N GLU A 89 23.41 3.57 12.59
CA GLU A 89 24.32 4.64 12.15
C GLU A 89 23.89 5.98 12.73
N GLY A 90 22.61 6.33 12.67
CA GLY A 90 22.07 7.55 13.29
C GLY A 90 22.24 7.58 14.81
N LYS A 91 22.08 6.43 15.49
CA LYS A 91 22.31 6.31 16.93
C LYS A 91 23.77 6.56 17.30
N LYS A 92 24.72 5.94 16.59
CA LYS A 92 26.17 6.20 16.82
C LYS A 92 26.52 7.67 16.63
N LEU A 93 25.99 8.29 15.59
CA LEU A 93 26.25 9.69 15.26
C LEU A 93 25.67 10.63 16.33
N ALA A 94 24.50 10.29 16.90
CA ALA A 94 23.93 11.01 18.03
C ALA A 94 24.73 10.81 19.34
N GLU A 95 25.27 9.62 19.58
CA GLU A 95 26.16 9.32 20.72
C GLU A 95 27.52 10.05 20.61
N GLU A 96 28.01 10.32 19.39
CA GLU A 96 29.25 11.08 19.15
C GLU A 96 29.08 12.60 19.29
N LEU A 97 27.84 13.11 19.28
CA LEU A 97 27.50 14.54 19.37
C LEU A 97 27.16 15.02 20.79
N ILE A 98 27.15 14.12 21.78
CA ILE A 98 26.88 14.38 23.20
C ILE A 98 28.18 14.21 24.00
#